data_AF-A0AAE3HLK6-F1
#
_entry.id   AF-A0AAE3HLK6-F1
#
_cell.length_a   1.000
_cell.length_b   1.000
_cell.length_c   1.000
_cell.angle_alpha   90.00
_cell.angle_beta   90.00
_cell.angle_gamma   90.00
#
_symmetry.space_group_name_H-M   'P 1'
#
loop_
_entity.id
_entity.type
_entity.pdbx_description
1 polymer ?
#
loop_
_entity_poly.entity_id
_entity_poly.type
_entity_poly.pdbx_seq_one_letter_code
_entity_poly.pdbx_strand_id
1 'polypeptide(L)'
;MKRHALLFAALILLLTGIMPTTSTDSQARTFREFRQIPKPEGLPDNAERVETIEPVDRELVERGVREILGAWNSGQLESLLAEAFVNRQKLADTLITVVPRDAELDLLSLRSFSTLEQYNTAVSQKGRYRVSKVSAVIRMQVIFNDPQTGYQRLPNTSEFIIEIREPI
;
A
#
# COMPACT_ATOMS: atom_id res chain seq x y z
N MET A 1 -6.61 68.04 18.79
CA MET A 1 -5.38 67.84 19.58
C MET A 1 -5.75 67.16 20.90
N LYS A 2 -5.08 66.06 21.23
CA LYS A 2 -4.99 65.41 22.55
C LYS A 2 -6.27 64.73 23.10
N ARG A 3 -6.51 63.54 22.54
CA ARG A 3 -6.90 62.33 23.29
C ARG A 3 -5.79 61.98 24.30
N HIS A 4 -6.11 61.07 25.21
CA HIS A 4 -5.38 60.70 26.42
C HIS A 4 -5.63 61.76 27.50
N ALA A 5 -6.27 61.45 28.60
CA ALA A 5 -5.93 60.30 29.38
C ALA A 5 -7.01 60.13 30.42
N LEU A 6 -7.42 58.87 30.53
CA LEU A 6 -7.52 58.22 31.82
C LEU A 6 -8.63 58.76 32.74
N LEU A 7 -9.65 57.94 32.91
CA LEU A 7 -9.58 56.94 33.99
C LEU A 7 -9.41 57.69 35.29
N PHE A 8 -10.47 57.76 36.06
CA PHE A 8 -10.40 56.99 37.27
C PHE A 8 -11.83 56.76 37.73
N ALA A 9 -12.03 55.52 38.18
CA ALA A 9 -12.96 55.23 39.23
C ALA A 9 -14.42 55.51 38.89
N ALA A 10 -15.09 54.39 38.62
CA ALA A 10 -16.31 54.09 39.32
C ALA A 10 -17.52 54.89 38.81
N LEU A 11 -18.68 54.29 38.65
CA LEU A 11 -19.33 53.59 39.73
C LEU A 11 -20.41 52.75 39.04
N ILE A 12 -20.13 51.46 38.87
CA ILE A 12 -20.90 50.43 39.59
C ILE A 12 -22.40 50.58 39.32
N LEU A 13 -22.88 50.26 38.10
CA LEU A 13 -24.30 49.94 37.91
C LEU A 13 -24.66 49.33 36.55
N LEU A 14 -23.86 48.39 36.02
CA LEU A 14 -24.33 47.55 34.91
C LEU A 14 -23.85 46.09 35.07
N LEU A 15 -23.92 45.61 36.30
CA LEU A 15 -23.91 44.19 36.65
C LEU A 15 -25.37 43.70 36.59
N THR A 16 -25.83 43.23 35.44
CA THR A 16 -26.90 42.22 35.37
C THR A 16 -27.00 41.65 33.96
N GLY A 17 -26.40 40.47 33.80
CA GLY A 17 -27.08 39.35 33.15
C GLY A 17 -27.20 39.37 31.64
N ILE A 18 -26.13 39.01 30.94
CA ILE A 18 -26.26 38.12 29.77
C ILE A 18 -25.12 37.10 29.86
N MET A 19 -25.46 35.91 30.35
CA MET A 19 -24.55 34.76 30.39
C MET A 19 -24.23 34.30 28.95
N PRO A 20 -22.96 34.03 28.61
CA PRO A 20 -22.65 33.33 27.37
C PRO A 20 -23.00 31.85 27.55
N THR A 21 -24.11 31.39 26.96
CA THR A 21 -24.38 29.96 26.80
C THR A 21 -23.45 29.42 25.71
N THR A 22 -22.25 29.01 26.12
CA THR A 22 -21.36 28.18 25.32
C THR A 22 -21.96 26.78 25.23
N SER A 23 -22.78 26.51 24.21
CA SER A 23 -23.07 25.13 23.79
C SER A 23 -21.90 24.65 22.94
N THR A 24 -20.86 24.16 23.61
CA THR A 24 -19.81 23.37 23.00
C THR A 24 -20.42 22.00 22.68
N ASP A 25 -20.98 21.84 21.48
CA ASP A 25 -21.31 20.51 20.96
C ASP A 25 -20.01 19.78 20.61
N SER A 26 -19.36 19.27 21.66
CA SER A 26 -18.34 18.25 21.57
C SER A 26 -19.02 16.95 21.12
N GLN A 27 -19.27 16.82 19.80
CA GLN A 27 -19.60 15.54 19.19
C GLN A 27 -18.33 14.68 19.06
N ALA A 28 -17.67 14.41 20.18
CA ALA A 28 -16.59 13.44 20.28
C ALA A 28 -17.18 12.05 20.57
N ARG A 29 -18.03 11.54 19.66
CA ARG A 29 -18.44 10.12 19.63
C ARG A 29 -18.68 9.66 18.20
N THR A 30 -17.69 9.87 17.32
CA THR A 30 -17.54 8.94 16.19
C THR A 30 -17.08 7.61 16.78
N PHE A 31 -18.07 6.83 17.21
CA PHE A 31 -17.90 5.41 17.48
C PHE A 31 -17.27 4.81 16.23
N ARG A 32 -16.13 4.13 16.38
CA ARG A 32 -15.47 3.43 15.28
C ARG A 32 -16.51 2.49 14.70
N GLU A 33 -17.03 2.84 13.53
CA GLU A 33 -17.90 1.98 12.75
C GLU A 33 -17.10 0.69 12.57
N PHE A 34 -17.54 -0.38 13.24
CA PHE A 34 -16.95 -1.70 13.10
C PHE A 34 -17.25 -2.15 11.67
N ARG A 35 -16.39 -1.75 10.72
CA ARG A 35 -16.36 -2.37 9.41
C ARG A 35 -15.95 -3.81 9.65
N GLN A 36 -16.91 -4.71 9.45
CA GLN A 36 -16.67 -6.13 9.49
C GLN A 36 -15.53 -6.44 8.52
N ILE A 37 -14.42 -6.97 9.03
CA ILE A 37 -13.32 -7.41 8.17
C ILE A 37 -13.89 -8.56 7.34
N PRO A 38 -13.88 -8.48 6.00
CA PRO A 38 -14.34 -9.57 5.16
C PRO A 38 -13.62 -10.84 5.59
N LYS A 39 -14.42 -11.87 5.88
CA LYS A 39 -13.95 -13.22 6.19
C LYS A 39 -12.96 -13.62 5.07
N PRO A 40 -11.77 -14.18 5.39
CA PRO A 40 -10.87 -14.66 4.37
C PRO A 40 -11.66 -15.52 3.39
N GLU A 41 -11.54 -15.19 2.09
CA GLU A 41 -12.08 -16.03 1.03
C GLU A 41 -11.67 -17.48 1.32
N GLY A 42 -12.60 -18.42 1.10
CA GLY A 42 -12.30 -19.83 1.30
C GLY A 42 -11.04 -20.20 0.54
N LEU A 43 -10.26 -21.13 1.10
CA LEU A 43 -9.09 -21.66 0.42
C LEU A 43 -9.48 -22.09 -1.01
N PRO A 44 -8.60 -21.87 -2.00
CA PRO A 44 -8.86 -22.30 -3.38
C PRO A 44 -9.23 -23.79 -3.45
N ASP A 45 -9.97 -24.19 -4.48
CA ASP A 45 -10.35 -25.59 -4.67
C ASP A 45 -9.10 -26.49 -4.63
N ASN A 46 -9.13 -27.52 -3.78
CA ASN A 46 -8.02 -28.46 -3.51
C ASN A 46 -6.80 -27.89 -2.76
N ALA A 47 -6.95 -26.77 -2.05
CA ALA A 47 -5.91 -26.28 -1.13
C ALA A 47 -6.08 -26.85 0.28
N GLU A 48 -4.97 -27.31 0.87
CA GLU A 48 -4.90 -27.73 2.26
C GLU A 48 -4.40 -26.57 3.13
N ARG A 49 -5.17 -26.23 4.18
CA ARG A 49 -4.80 -25.20 5.14
C ARG A 49 -3.50 -25.60 5.85
N VAL A 50 -2.53 -24.70 5.91
CA VAL A 50 -1.40 -24.87 6.85
C VAL A 50 -1.84 -24.41 8.23
N GLU A 51 -1.60 -25.23 9.26
CA GLU A 51 -1.96 -24.90 10.65
C GLU A 51 -1.09 -23.76 11.23
N THR A 52 0.16 -23.66 10.78
CA THR A 52 1.12 -22.63 11.19
C THR A 52 1.76 -22.00 9.96
N ILE A 53 1.70 -20.67 9.85
CA ILE A 53 2.35 -19.93 8.77
C ILE A 53 3.86 -19.94 9.00
N GLU A 54 4.61 -20.49 8.05
CA GLU A 54 6.06 -20.44 8.04
C GLU A 54 6.55 -19.16 7.31
N PRO A 55 7.57 -18.47 7.84
CA PRO A 55 8.20 -17.36 7.14
C PRO A 55 8.77 -17.81 5.79
N VAL A 56 8.48 -17.05 4.73
CA VAL A 56 9.09 -17.28 3.41
C VAL A 56 10.54 -16.82 3.43
N ASP A 57 11.42 -17.54 2.73
CA ASP A 57 12.81 -17.15 2.57
C ASP A 57 12.95 -15.75 1.94
N ARG A 58 13.80 -14.91 2.52
CA ARG A 58 14.01 -13.52 2.06
C ARG A 58 14.54 -13.47 0.63
N GLU A 59 15.47 -14.34 0.27
CA GLU A 59 16.05 -14.39 -1.08
C GLU A 59 15.00 -14.78 -2.12
N LEU A 60 14.05 -15.63 -1.74
CA LEU A 60 12.94 -16.02 -2.60
C LEU A 60 12.00 -14.83 -2.86
N VAL A 61 11.66 -14.06 -1.81
CA VAL A 61 10.89 -12.81 -1.93
C VAL A 61 11.62 -11.80 -2.81
N GLU A 62 12.92 -11.61 -2.57
CA GLU A 62 13.73 -10.65 -3.34
C GLU A 62 13.83 -11.06 -4.82
N ARG A 63 13.98 -12.36 -5.11
CA ARG A 63 13.99 -12.90 -6.46
C ARG A 63 12.66 -12.66 -7.17
N GLY A 64 11.53 -12.94 -6.52
CA GLY A 64 10.20 -12.70 -7.09
C GLY A 64 9.96 -11.22 -7.38
N VAL A 65 10.41 -10.32 -6.50
CA VAL A 65 10.37 -8.87 -6.77
C VAL A 65 11.21 -8.49 -7.99
N ARG A 66 12.44 -9.01 -8.11
CA ARG A 66 13.30 -8.74 -9.28
C ARG A 66 12.69 -9.27 -10.57
N GLU A 67 12.03 -10.42 -10.52
CA GLU A 67 11.30 -10.97 -11.68
C GLU A 67 10.16 -10.06 -12.12
N ILE A 68 9.38 -9.53 -11.17
CA ILE A 68 8.31 -8.55 -11.45
C ILE A 68 8.87 -7.28 -12.10
N LEU A 69 9.94 -6.70 -11.54
CA LEU A 69 10.56 -5.51 -12.12
C LEU A 69 11.15 -5.79 -13.50
N GLY A 70 11.78 -6.95 -13.69
CA GLY A 70 12.30 -7.39 -14.99
C GLY A 70 11.19 -7.53 -16.02
N ALA A 71 10.06 -8.13 -15.66
CA ALA A 71 8.90 -8.25 -16.54
C ALA A 71 8.24 -6.90 -16.83
N TRP A 72 8.27 -5.96 -15.90
CA TRP A 72 7.86 -4.58 -16.17
C TRP A 72 8.79 -3.93 -17.20
N ASN A 73 10.12 -4.04 -17.01
CA ASN A 73 11.13 -3.44 -17.91
C ASN A 73 11.07 -4.03 -19.32
N SER A 74 10.71 -5.31 -19.46
CA SER A 74 10.59 -5.98 -20.76
C SER A 74 9.21 -5.88 -21.41
N GLY A 75 8.23 -5.25 -20.74
CA GLY A 75 6.84 -5.20 -21.21
C GLY A 75 6.09 -6.53 -21.14
N GLN A 76 6.57 -7.48 -20.32
CA GLN A 76 6.02 -8.84 -20.17
C GLN A 76 5.27 -9.04 -18.85
N LEU A 77 4.95 -7.96 -18.13
CA LEU A 77 4.31 -8.02 -16.81
C LEU A 77 3.01 -8.84 -16.82
N GLU A 78 2.25 -8.80 -17.92
CA GLU A 78 0.99 -9.54 -18.05
C GLU A 78 1.12 -11.04 -17.77
N SER A 79 2.28 -11.64 -18.10
CA SER A 79 2.58 -13.06 -17.91
C SER A 79 2.71 -13.46 -16.43
N LEU A 80 3.02 -12.50 -15.55
CA LEU A 80 3.16 -12.71 -14.11
C LEU A 80 1.88 -12.40 -13.33
N LEU A 81 0.91 -11.74 -13.95
CA LEU A 81 -0.35 -11.44 -13.30
C LEU A 81 -1.18 -12.72 -13.14
N ALA A 82 -1.82 -12.87 -11.99
CA ALA A 82 -2.80 -13.94 -11.79
C ALA A 82 -3.94 -13.81 -12.82
N GLU A 83 -4.59 -14.93 -13.18
CA GLU A 83 -5.73 -14.90 -14.09
C GLU A 83 -6.86 -14.02 -13.56
N ALA A 84 -7.11 -14.07 -12.24
CA ALA A 84 -8.07 -13.25 -11.53
C ALA A 84 -7.58 -11.84 -11.18
N PHE A 85 -6.45 -11.37 -11.75
CA PHE A 85 -5.92 -10.05 -11.43
C PHE A 85 -6.88 -8.95 -11.88
N VAL A 86 -7.38 -8.20 -10.91
CA VAL A 86 -8.38 -7.16 -11.14
C VAL A 86 -7.81 -6.08 -12.05
N ASN A 87 -8.54 -5.76 -13.12
CA ASN A 87 -8.18 -4.71 -14.08
C ASN A 87 -6.82 -4.91 -14.75
N ARG A 88 -6.41 -6.16 -15.04
CA ARG A 88 -5.21 -6.49 -15.84
C ARG A 88 -5.06 -5.58 -17.07
N GLN A 89 -6.12 -5.40 -17.85
CA GLN A 89 -6.10 -4.55 -19.04
C GLN A 89 -5.78 -3.09 -18.71
N LYS A 90 -6.39 -2.53 -17.66
CA LYS A 90 -6.15 -1.14 -17.24
C LYS A 90 -4.69 -0.93 -16.82
N LEU A 91 -4.09 -1.91 -16.15
CA LEU A 91 -2.68 -1.86 -15.80
C LEU A 91 -1.82 -1.80 -17.06
N ALA A 92 -2.06 -2.71 -18.02
CA ALA A 92 -1.35 -2.73 -19.29
C ALA A 92 -1.49 -1.40 -20.07
N ASP A 93 -2.72 -0.88 -20.18
CA ASP A 93 -3.00 0.38 -20.86
C ASP A 93 -2.27 1.56 -20.18
N THR A 94 -2.23 1.59 -18.84
CA THR A 94 -1.55 2.64 -18.08
C THR A 94 -0.04 2.59 -18.32
N LEU A 95 0.55 1.39 -18.36
CA LEU A 95 1.98 1.22 -18.64
C LEU A 95 2.34 1.74 -20.03
N ILE A 96 1.49 1.53 -21.03
CA ILE A 96 1.75 1.98 -22.40
C ILE A 96 1.56 3.49 -22.56
N THR A 97 0.62 4.09 -21.83
CA THR A 97 0.18 5.48 -22.06
C THR A 97 0.88 6.51 -21.17
N VAL A 98 1.25 6.15 -19.94
CA VAL A 98 1.76 7.09 -18.93
C VAL A 98 3.27 6.98 -18.76
N VAL A 99 3.84 5.79 -18.95
CA VAL A 99 5.25 5.53 -18.66
C VAL A 99 6.12 5.92 -19.87
N PRO A 100 7.24 6.64 -19.67
CA PRO A 100 8.22 6.87 -20.72
C PRO A 100 8.71 5.56 -21.33
N ARG A 101 8.92 5.52 -22.65
CA ARG A 101 9.28 4.27 -23.36
C ARG A 101 10.62 3.66 -22.94
N ASP A 102 11.54 4.50 -22.47
CA ASP A 102 12.87 4.10 -22.00
C ASP A 102 12.95 4.02 -20.47
N ALA A 103 11.79 4.01 -19.80
CA ALA A 103 11.77 3.87 -18.36
C ALA A 103 12.15 2.46 -17.91
N GLU A 104 12.97 2.39 -16.87
CA GLU A 104 13.38 1.17 -16.21
C GLU A 104 13.16 1.29 -14.70
N LEU A 105 12.64 0.23 -14.08
CA LEU A 105 12.59 0.05 -12.65
C LEU A 105 13.81 -0.73 -12.17
N ASP A 106 14.43 -0.22 -11.11
CA ASP A 106 15.57 -0.85 -10.45
C ASP A 106 15.29 -1.04 -8.95
N LEU A 107 15.61 -2.23 -8.43
CA LEU A 107 15.41 -2.57 -7.03
C LEU A 107 16.56 -2.04 -6.20
N LEU A 108 16.28 -1.07 -5.32
CA LEU A 108 17.27 -0.54 -4.39
C LEU A 108 17.40 -1.41 -3.14
N SER A 109 16.29 -1.85 -2.56
CA SER A 109 16.30 -2.71 -1.37
C SER A 109 14.92 -3.31 -1.07
N LEU A 110 14.89 -4.55 -0.58
CA LEU A 110 13.75 -5.11 0.15
C LEU A 110 13.81 -4.68 1.62
N ARG A 111 12.85 -3.85 2.09
CA ARG A 111 12.85 -3.28 3.45
C ARG A 111 12.27 -4.22 4.48
N SER A 112 11.07 -4.72 4.23
CA SER A 112 10.36 -5.63 5.11
C SER A 112 9.40 -6.48 4.29
N PHE A 113 9.03 -7.64 4.82
CA PHE A 113 7.99 -8.48 4.24
C PHE A 113 7.30 -9.30 5.33
N SER A 114 6.07 -9.74 5.06
CA SER A 114 5.31 -10.61 5.94
C SER A 114 4.41 -11.55 5.14
N THR A 115 4.37 -12.82 5.53
CA THR A 115 3.43 -13.79 4.99
C THR A 115 2.03 -13.49 5.52
N LEU A 116 1.10 -13.19 4.61
CA LEU A 116 -0.30 -12.90 4.93
C LEU A 116 -1.15 -14.17 4.97
N GLU A 117 -0.88 -15.08 4.05
CA GLU A 117 -1.63 -16.32 3.87
C GLU A 117 -0.70 -17.40 3.34
N GLN A 118 -0.94 -18.64 3.76
CA GLN A 118 -0.17 -19.79 3.30
C GLN A 118 -1.05 -21.03 3.24
N TYR A 119 -0.94 -21.79 2.15
CA TYR A 119 -1.62 -23.06 1.95
C TYR A 119 -0.77 -24.00 1.11
N ASN A 120 -1.04 -25.30 1.21
CA ASN A 120 -0.40 -26.29 0.38
C ASN A 120 -1.34 -26.66 -0.76
N THR A 121 -0.83 -26.79 -1.99
CA THR A 121 -1.61 -27.35 -3.09
C THR A 121 -1.84 -28.84 -2.84
N ALA A 122 -2.93 -29.39 -3.38
CA ALA A 122 -3.06 -30.83 -3.56
C ALA A 122 -1.90 -31.37 -4.42
N VAL A 123 -1.61 -32.66 -4.26
CA VAL A 123 -0.60 -33.36 -5.07
C VAL A 123 -1.03 -33.32 -6.53
N SER A 124 -0.21 -32.70 -7.37
CA SER A 124 -0.38 -32.67 -8.82
C SER A 124 0.71 -33.49 -9.52
N GLN A 125 0.60 -33.69 -10.83
CA GLN A 125 1.69 -34.28 -11.63
C GLN A 125 3.01 -33.49 -11.53
N LYS A 126 2.95 -32.20 -11.17
CA LYS A 126 4.12 -31.33 -10.98
C LYS A 126 4.66 -31.35 -9.55
N GLY A 127 4.09 -32.17 -8.66
CA GLY A 127 4.44 -32.22 -7.24
C GLY A 127 3.49 -31.40 -6.35
N ARG A 128 3.88 -31.30 -5.08
CA ARG A 128 3.19 -30.54 -4.04
C ARG A 128 3.92 -29.20 -3.86
N TYR A 129 3.16 -28.11 -3.77
CA TYR A 129 3.71 -26.78 -3.59
C TYR A 129 3.12 -26.12 -2.36
N ARG A 130 3.93 -25.29 -1.70
CA ARG A 130 3.49 -24.30 -0.74
C ARG A 130 3.26 -23.00 -1.49
N VAL A 131 2.08 -22.43 -1.30
CA VAL A 131 1.72 -21.13 -1.85
C VAL A 131 1.64 -20.15 -0.70
N SER A 132 2.44 -19.09 -0.79
CA SER A 132 2.53 -18.04 0.22
C SER A 132 2.17 -16.70 -0.40
N LYS A 133 1.15 -16.04 0.14
CA LYS A 133 0.82 -14.65 -0.19
C LYS A 133 1.61 -13.74 0.72
N VAL A 134 2.47 -12.90 0.14
CA VAL A 134 3.43 -12.07 0.88
C VAL A 134 3.16 -10.61 0.58
N SER A 135 3.08 -9.80 1.64
CA SER A 135 3.23 -8.34 1.53
C SER A 135 4.72 -8.00 1.63
N ALA A 136 5.27 -7.31 0.64
CA ALA A 136 6.66 -6.90 0.58
C ALA A 136 6.77 -5.39 0.39
N VAL A 137 7.43 -4.70 1.32
CA VAL A 137 7.75 -3.27 1.21
C VAL A 137 9.12 -3.12 0.54
N ILE A 138 9.11 -2.57 -0.66
CA ILE A 138 10.29 -2.45 -1.51
C ILE A 138 10.65 -0.99 -1.73
N ARG A 139 11.95 -0.70 -1.73
CA ARG A 139 12.50 0.56 -2.23
C ARG A 139 13.01 0.31 -3.65
N MET A 140 12.56 1.11 -4.59
CA MET A 140 12.95 1.03 -5.99
C MET A 140 13.21 2.43 -6.54
N GLN A 141 13.68 2.51 -7.76
CA GLN A 141 13.78 3.76 -8.50
C GLN A 141 13.31 3.54 -9.92
N VAL A 142 12.64 4.55 -10.48
CA VAL A 142 12.43 4.62 -11.93
C VAL A 142 13.52 5.49 -12.54
N ILE A 143 14.06 5.04 -13.66
CA ILE A 143 15.13 5.68 -14.41
C ILE A 143 14.66 5.86 -15.85
N PHE A 144 14.82 7.04 -16.44
CA PHE A 144 14.45 7.30 -17.83
C PHE A 144 15.15 8.58 -18.33
N ASN A 145 15.12 8.85 -19.63
CA ASN A 145 15.60 10.12 -20.19
C ASN A 145 14.41 11.01 -20.56
N ASP A 146 14.31 12.16 -19.89
CA ASP A 146 13.36 13.19 -20.25
C ASP A 146 13.94 14.09 -21.36
N PRO A 147 13.22 14.34 -22.47
CA PRO A 147 13.74 15.14 -23.58
C PRO A 147 14.09 16.59 -23.23
N GLN A 148 13.52 17.16 -22.16
CA GLN A 148 13.73 18.54 -21.75
C GLN A 148 14.75 18.67 -20.61
N THR A 149 14.71 17.71 -19.67
CA THR A 149 15.46 17.77 -18.41
C THR A 149 16.59 16.74 -18.33
N GLY A 150 16.73 15.87 -19.33
CA GLY A 150 17.77 14.85 -19.42
C GLY A 150 17.49 13.63 -18.55
N TYR A 151 18.55 12.91 -18.20
CA TYR A 151 18.47 11.67 -17.40
C TYR A 151 17.84 11.91 -16.02
N GLN A 152 16.75 11.19 -15.74
CA GLN A 152 15.99 11.26 -14.50
C GLN A 152 16.16 9.98 -13.67
N ARG A 153 16.21 10.14 -12.34
CA ARG A 153 16.18 9.05 -11.36
C ARG A 153 15.23 9.41 -10.23
N LEU A 154 14.08 8.75 -10.18
CA LEU A 154 13.04 9.05 -9.19
C LEU A 154 12.90 7.85 -8.23
N PRO A 155 13.40 7.96 -6.98
CA PRO A 155 13.25 6.90 -5.99
C PRO A 155 11.82 6.82 -5.46
N ASN A 156 11.36 5.61 -5.18
CA ASN A 156 10.04 5.34 -4.64
C ASN A 156 10.08 4.18 -3.63
N THR A 157 9.12 4.16 -2.70
CA THR A 157 8.87 3.02 -1.82
C THR A 157 7.43 2.57 -2.01
N SER A 158 7.22 1.28 -2.23
CA SER A 158 5.88 0.72 -2.45
C SER A 158 5.72 -0.64 -1.82
N GLU A 159 4.47 -1.05 -1.62
CA GLU A 159 4.10 -2.35 -1.10
C GLU A 159 3.55 -3.21 -2.23
N PHE A 160 4.13 -4.41 -2.39
CA PHE A 160 3.69 -5.41 -3.35
C PHE A 160 3.03 -6.57 -2.62
N ILE A 161 1.88 -7.02 -3.11
CA ILE A 161 1.26 -8.27 -2.68
C ILE A 161 1.56 -9.32 -3.73
N ILE A 162 2.42 -10.27 -3.40
CA ILE A 162 2.92 -11.28 -4.33
C ILE A 162 2.54 -12.68 -3.86
N GLU A 163 2.31 -13.57 -4.82
CA GLU A 163 2.13 -14.99 -4.57
C GLU A 163 3.44 -15.71 -4.91
N ILE A 164 3.98 -16.43 -3.93
CA ILE A 164 5.21 -17.22 -4.09
C ILE A 164 4.82 -18.70 -4.02
N ARG A 165 5.32 -19.47 -4.99
CA ARG A 165 5.11 -20.92 -5.08
C ARG A 165 6.44 -21.63 -4.96
N GLU A 166 6.58 -22.48 -3.95
CA GLU A 166 7.79 -23.28 -3.72
C GLU A 166 7.44 -24.77 -3.54
N PRO A 167 8.29 -25.69 -4.01
CA PRO A 167 8.06 -27.12 -3.83
C PRO A 167 8.20 -27.53 -2.35
N ILE A 168 7.42 -28.53 -1.93
CA ILE A 168 7.49 -29.17 -0.59
C ILE A 168 7.93 -30.62 -0.73
#